data_AF-A0A1V5RYV6-F1
#
_entry.id   AF-A0A1V5RYV6-F1
#
_cell.length_a   1.000
_cell.length_b   1.000
_cell.length_c   1.000
_cell.angle_alpha   90.00
_cell.angle_beta   90.00
_cell.angle_gamma   90.00
#
_symmetry.space_group_name_H-M   'P 1'
#
loop_
_entity.id
_entity.type
_entity.pdbx_description
1 polymer ?
#
loop_
_entity_poly.entity_id
_entity_poly.type
_entity_poly.pdbx_seq_one_letter_code
_entity_poly.pdbx_strand_id
1 'polypeptide(L)'
;MSGDQIIRCAECGVAFVWTEGEGLADPVRPARCPACRRLAPAPGRERGLVKWFSRARGYGFVTAVGGDDVFVHKSGLAEGQPLPRAGQLVEFGVGRGPRGAQAEALVVLEAG
;
A
#
# COMPACT_ATOMS: atom_id res chain seq x y z
N MET A 1 19.49 -22.81 -22.18
CA MET A 1 18.12 -23.29 -22.41
C MET A 1 17.21 -22.36 -21.62
N SER A 2 16.61 -21.35 -22.25
CA SER A 2 15.70 -20.41 -21.58
C SER A 2 14.39 -21.13 -21.29
N GLY A 3 14.06 -21.31 -20.01
CA GLY A 3 12.82 -21.95 -19.60
C GLY A 3 11.75 -20.90 -19.39
N ASP A 4 10.85 -20.72 -20.36
CA ASP A 4 9.63 -19.96 -20.14
C ASP A 4 8.71 -20.77 -19.22
N GLN A 5 8.34 -20.18 -18.08
CA GLN A 5 7.51 -20.80 -17.07
C GLN A 5 6.22 -20.01 -16.89
N ILE A 6 5.09 -20.71 -16.87
CA ILE A 6 3.81 -20.11 -16.49
C ILE A 6 3.70 -20.17 -14.97
N ILE A 7 3.70 -19.00 -14.33
CA ILE A 7 3.56 -18.84 -12.88
C ILE A 7 2.27 -18.09 -12.55
N ARG A 8 1.78 -18.26 -11.31
CA ARG A 8 0.56 -17.60 -10.83
C ARG A 8 0.89 -16.48 -9.86
N CYS A 9 0.20 -15.36 -9.99
CA CYS A 9 0.30 -14.24 -9.07
C CYS A 9 -0.26 -14.61 -7.69
N ALA A 10 0.51 -14.39 -6.63
CA ALA A 10 0.07 -14.61 -5.25
C ALA A 10 -1.03 -13.63 -4.78
N GLU A 11 -1.19 -12.50 -5.49
CA GLU A 11 -2.17 -11.46 -5.15
C GLU A 11 -3.52 -11.69 -5.86
N CYS A 12 -3.53 -11.78 -7.19
CA CYS A 12 -4.76 -11.86 -7.99
C CYS A 12 -4.99 -13.22 -8.68
N GLY A 13 -4.07 -14.18 -8.52
CA GLY A 13 -4.19 -15.52 -9.10
C GLY A 13 -3.96 -15.63 -10.62
N VAL A 14 -3.74 -14.49 -11.32
CA VAL A 14 -3.52 -14.48 -12.77
C VAL A 14 -2.27 -15.27 -13.15
N ALA A 15 -2.37 -16.06 -14.22
CA ALA A 15 -1.23 -16.73 -14.81
C ALA A 15 -0.44 -15.76 -15.69
N PHE A 16 0.89 -15.76 -15.58
CA PHE A 16 1.78 -14.94 -16.39
C PHE A 16 3.09 -15.67 -16.68
N VAL A 17 3.76 -15.29 -17.75
CA VAL A 17 5.03 -15.90 -18.17
C VAL A 17 6.19 -15.24 -17.44
N TRP A 18 7.10 -16.05 -16.93
CA TRP A 18 8.42 -15.65 -16.43
C TRP A 18 9.48 -16.51 -17.10
N THR A 19 10.48 -15.86 -17.68
CA THR A 19 11.60 -16.53 -18.34
C THR A 19 12.73 -16.68 -17.34
N GLU A 20 13.23 -17.90 -17.15
CA GLU A 20 14.43 -18.19 -16.36
C GLU A 20 15.68 -18.17 -17.25
N GLY A 21 16.75 -17.48 -16.83
CA GLY A 21 18.00 -17.38 -17.60
C GLY A 21 19.06 -16.45 -16.97
N GLU A 22 20.33 -16.67 -17.34
CA GLU A 22 21.44 -15.79 -16.98
C GLU A 22 21.37 -14.48 -17.80
N GLY A 23 21.58 -13.33 -17.15
CA GLY A 23 21.54 -12.01 -17.80
C GLY A 23 20.17 -11.32 -17.88
N LEU A 24 19.14 -11.87 -17.20
CA LEU A 24 17.87 -11.17 -17.03
C LEU A 24 18.00 -9.99 -16.05
N ALA A 25 17.24 -8.93 -16.31
CA ALA A 25 17.16 -7.76 -15.43
C ALA A 25 16.57 -8.08 -14.04
N ASP A 26 15.85 -9.20 -13.90
CA ASP A 26 15.22 -9.65 -12.65
C ASP A 26 15.42 -11.18 -12.50
N PRO A 27 16.55 -11.62 -11.90
CA PRO A 27 16.88 -13.05 -11.80
C PRO A 27 16.06 -13.79 -10.74
N VAL A 28 15.24 -13.09 -9.95
CA VAL A 28 14.41 -13.67 -8.89
C VAL A 28 13.02 -13.98 -9.44
N ARG A 29 12.54 -15.22 -9.24
CA ARG A 29 11.17 -15.59 -9.60
C ARG A 29 10.17 -14.68 -8.87
N PRO A 30 9.32 -13.93 -9.58
CA PRO A 30 8.46 -12.96 -8.94
C PRO A 30 7.20 -13.59 -8.32
N ALA A 31 6.85 -13.14 -7.12
CA ALA A 31 5.61 -13.56 -6.44
C ALA A 31 4.33 -12.93 -7.05
N ARG A 32 4.47 -11.81 -7.76
CA ARG A 32 3.34 -11.02 -8.30
C ARG A 32 3.51 -10.74 -9.79
N CYS A 33 2.39 -10.76 -10.53
CA CYS A 33 2.37 -10.45 -11.95
C CYS A 33 2.76 -8.98 -12.22
N PRO A 34 3.11 -8.60 -13.47
CA PRO A 34 3.49 -7.23 -13.81
C PRO A 34 2.44 -6.18 -13.45
N ALA A 35 1.15 -6.50 -13.58
CA ALA A 35 0.07 -5.58 -13.22
C ALA A 35 0.01 -5.33 -11.70
N CYS A 36 -0.04 -6.40 -10.89
CA CYS A 36 -0.06 -6.27 -9.43
C CYS A 36 1.22 -5.62 -8.88
N ARG A 37 2.39 -5.87 -9.48
CA ARG A 37 3.64 -5.19 -9.10
C ARG A 37 3.57 -3.68 -9.38
N ARG A 38 3.01 -3.27 -10.52
CA ARG A 38 2.84 -1.84 -10.84
C ARG A 38 1.78 -1.16 -9.98
N LEU A 39 0.73 -1.89 -9.59
CA LEU A 39 -0.38 -1.34 -8.80
C LEU A 39 -0.11 -1.36 -7.29
N ALA A 40 0.87 -2.13 -6.83
CA ALA A 40 1.24 -2.17 -5.43
C ALA A 40 1.64 -0.78 -4.90
N PRO A 41 1.36 -0.46 -3.62
CA PRO A 41 1.91 0.74 -3.00
C PRO A 41 3.44 0.74 -3.04
N ALA A 42 4.04 1.92 -2.92
CA ALA A 42 5.50 2.03 -2.91
C ALA A 42 6.09 1.19 -1.74
N PRO A 43 7.34 0.69 -1.85
CA PRO A 43 7.94 -0.12 -0.80
C PRO A 43 7.84 0.54 0.59
N GLY A 44 7.39 -0.22 1.59
CA GLY A 44 7.18 0.28 2.95
C GLY A 44 5.92 1.14 3.15
N ARG A 45 5.05 1.23 2.13
CA ARG A 45 3.75 1.90 2.23
C ARG A 45 2.61 0.90 2.12
N GLU A 46 1.51 1.24 2.77
CA GLU A 46 0.25 0.51 2.75
C GLU A 46 -0.87 1.43 2.24
N ARG A 47 -1.94 0.80 1.76
CA ARG A 47 -3.18 1.49 1.40
C ARG A 47 -4.28 1.11 2.36
N GLY A 48 -5.23 2.02 2.52
CA GLY A 48 -6.39 1.78 3.36
C GLY A 48 -7.50 2.77 3.12
N LEU A 49 -8.64 2.49 3.74
CA LEU A 49 -9.79 3.38 3.75
C LEU A 49 -9.89 4.08 5.10
N VAL A 50 -10.09 5.39 5.08
CA VAL A 50 -10.28 6.17 6.30
C VAL A 50 -11.58 5.72 6.95
N LYS A 51 -11.49 5.04 8.09
CA LYS A 51 -12.65 4.57 8.85
C LYS A 51 -13.42 5.74 9.42
N TRP A 52 -12.70 6.68 10.04
CA TRP A 52 -13.23 7.96 10.50
C TRP A 52 -12.08 8.92 10.82
N PHE A 53 -12.35 10.23 10.74
CA PHE A 53 -11.41 11.27 11.14
C PHE A 53 -12.12 12.44 11.79
N SER A 54 -11.67 12.83 12.99
CA SER A 54 -12.18 14.01 13.68
C SER A 54 -11.33 15.23 13.34
N ARG A 55 -11.87 16.16 12.55
CA ARG A 55 -11.18 17.43 12.22
C ARG A 55 -10.95 18.32 13.44
N ALA A 56 -11.91 18.34 14.36
CA ALA A 56 -11.79 19.11 15.60
C ALA A 56 -10.66 18.58 16.50
N ARG A 57 -10.53 17.26 16.63
CA ARG A 57 -9.49 16.64 17.46
C ARG A 57 -8.16 16.42 16.72
N GLY A 58 -8.16 16.41 15.40
CA GLY A 58 -6.97 16.21 14.58
C GLY A 58 -6.47 14.77 14.52
N TYR A 59 -7.32 13.78 14.78
CA TYR A 59 -6.95 12.36 14.69
C TYR A 59 -8.12 11.47 14.25
N GLY A 60 -7.79 10.24 13.86
CA GLY A 60 -8.74 9.23 13.39
C GLY A 60 -8.10 7.86 13.23
N PHE A 61 -8.76 7.01 12.44
CA PHE A 61 -8.26 5.68 12.09
C PHE A 61 -8.48 5.37 10.61
N VAL A 62 -7.57 4.58 10.06
CA VAL A 62 -7.60 4.04 8.71
C VAL A 62 -7.60 2.51 8.83
N THR A 63 -8.48 1.84 8.09
CA THR A 63 -8.44 0.39 7.97
C THR A 63 -7.56 0.04 6.77
N ALA A 64 -6.41 -0.57 7.02
CA ALA A 64 -5.49 -1.02 5.98
C ALA A 64 -6.14 -2.13 5.14
N VAL A 65 -5.65 -2.34 3.90
CA VAL A 65 -6.11 -3.43 3.04
C VAL A 65 -5.94 -4.81 3.70
N GLY A 66 -4.93 -4.97 4.58
CA GLY A 66 -4.71 -6.17 5.37
C GLY A 66 -5.74 -6.41 6.49
N GLY A 67 -6.62 -5.44 6.76
CA GLY A 67 -7.67 -5.52 7.78
C GLY A 67 -7.30 -4.88 9.12
N ASP A 68 -6.04 -4.48 9.32
CA ASP A 68 -5.59 -3.84 10.55
C ASP A 68 -6.01 -2.36 10.61
N ASP A 69 -6.44 -1.92 11.79
CA ASP A 69 -6.75 -0.51 12.06
C ASP A 69 -5.47 0.25 12.46
N VAL A 70 -5.14 1.28 11.69
CA VAL A 70 -3.95 2.11 11.87
C VAL A 70 -4.35 3.50 12.34
N PHE A 71 -3.70 3.97 13.41
CA PHE A 71 -3.97 5.29 13.98
C PHE A 71 -3.44 6.40 13.07
N VAL A 72 -4.24 7.43 12.80
CA VAL A 72 -3.81 8.61 12.03
C VAL A 72 -3.91 9.88 12.88
N HIS A 73 -2.84 10.67 12.88
CA HIS A 73 -2.81 12.01 13.47
C HIS A 73 -2.55 13.06 12.39
N LYS A 74 -3.03 14.29 12.60
CA LYS A 74 -2.86 15.39 11.65
C LYS A 74 -1.39 15.69 11.28
N SER A 75 -0.45 15.39 12.19
CA SER A 75 0.99 15.54 11.96
C SER A 75 1.60 14.42 11.12
N GLY A 76 0.88 13.31 10.93
CA GLY A 76 1.30 12.18 10.11
C GLY A 76 0.88 12.32 8.65
N LEU A 77 0.14 13.37 8.28
CA LEU A 77 -0.13 13.68 6.87
C LEU A 77 1.14 14.18 6.20
N ALA A 78 1.32 13.82 4.93
CA ALA A 78 2.32 14.45 4.10
C ALA A 78 2.02 15.95 3.92
N GLU A 79 3.06 16.73 3.63
CA GLU A 79 2.93 18.17 3.45
C GLU A 79 1.93 18.52 2.34
N GLY A 80 1.10 19.53 2.58
CA GLY A 80 0.07 20.01 1.64
C GLY A 80 -1.16 19.10 1.52
N GLN A 81 -1.23 17.97 2.22
CA GLN A 81 -2.39 17.08 2.15
C GLN A 81 -3.59 17.61 2.95
N PRO A 82 -4.82 17.50 2.42
CA PRO A 82 -6.02 17.88 3.14
C PRO A 82 -6.32 16.90 4.28
N LEU A 83 -7.05 17.36 5.30
CA LEU A 83 -7.55 16.46 6.34
C LEU A 83 -8.48 15.41 5.73
N PRO A 84 -8.20 14.10 5.93
CA PRO A 84 -8.96 13.03 5.31
C PRO A 84 -10.40 13.00 5.81
N ARG A 85 -11.27 12.43 4.97
CA ARG A 85 -12.68 12.18 5.24
C ARG A 85 -12.92 10.68 5.29
N ALA A 86 -13.95 10.26 6.02
CA ALA A 86 -14.35 8.86 6.04
C ALA A 86 -14.62 8.33 4.62
N GLY A 87 -14.18 7.11 4.35
CA GLY A 87 -14.29 6.46 3.04
C GLY A 87 -13.23 6.84 2.02
N GLN A 88 -12.35 7.82 2.28
CA GLN A 88 -11.29 8.16 1.33
C GLN A 88 -10.20 7.07 1.30
N LEU A 89 -9.73 6.80 0.09
CA LEU A 89 -8.55 5.96 -0.15
C LEU A 89 -7.29 6.77 0.13
N VAL A 90 -6.43 6.20 0.98
CA VAL A 90 -5.18 6.82 1.40
C VAL A 90 -4.03 5.83 1.26
N GLU A 91 -2.82 6.36 1.07
CA GLU A 91 -1.58 5.60 1.11
C GLU A 91 -0.66 6.18 2.19
N PHE A 92 -0.09 5.34 3.04
CA PHE A 92 0.67 5.77 4.22
C PHE A 92 1.77 4.75 4.55
N GLY A 93 2.83 5.18 5.21
CA GLY A 93 3.76 4.27 5.88
C GLY A 93 3.21 3.88 7.25
N VAL A 94 3.61 2.70 7.75
CA VAL A 94 3.26 2.25 9.10
C VAL A 94 4.46 2.37 10.03
N GLY A 95 4.37 3.31 10.97
CA GLY A 95 5.32 3.50 12.06
C GLY A 95 4.81 2.96 13.41
N ARG A 96 5.67 2.97 14.42
CA ARG A 96 5.30 2.67 15.82
C ARG A 96 5.08 3.97 16.59
N GLY A 97 3.86 4.20 17.04
CA GLY A 97 3.50 5.29 17.93
C GLY A 97 3.20 4.82 19.35
N PRO A 98 2.94 5.76 20.28
CA PRO A 98 2.55 5.46 21.66
C PRO A 98 1.20 4.71 21.77
N ARG A 99 0.42 4.66 20.69
CA ARG A 99 -0.88 3.99 20.59
C ARG A 99 -0.86 2.75 19.70
N GLY A 100 0.32 2.21 19.39
CA GLY A 100 0.49 1.10 18.45
C GLY A 100 0.82 1.57 17.04
N ALA A 101 0.30 0.87 16.03
CA ALA A 101 0.55 1.20 14.63
C ALA A 101 0.02 2.60 14.28
N GLN A 102 0.89 3.44 13.71
CA GLN A 102 0.58 4.81 13.34
C GLN A 102 0.89 5.07 11.86
N ALA A 103 -0.02 5.75 11.17
CA ALA A 103 0.15 6.19 9.80
C ALA A 103 1.12 7.38 9.73
N GLU A 104 2.09 7.29 8.84
CA GLU A 104 3.12 8.30 8.57
C GLU A 104 3.15 8.68 7.09
N ALA A 105 3.51 9.94 6.83
CA ALA A 105 3.54 10.53 5.49
C ALA A 105 2.28 10.20 4.67
N LEU A 106 1.09 10.25 5.29
CA LEU A 106 -0.17 9.86 4.67
C LEU A 106 -0.51 10.80 3.51
N VAL A 107 -0.81 10.20 2.35
CA VAL A 107 -1.31 10.89 1.16
C VAL A 107 -2.71 10.42 0.84
N VAL A 108 -3.58 11.35 0.42
CA VAL A 108 -4.92 11.02 -0.08
C VAL A 108 -4.80 10.71 -1.56
N LEU A 109 -5.22 9.51 -1.98
CA LEU A 109 -5.13 9.09 -3.38
C LEU A 109 -6.32 9.58 -4.21
N GLU A 110 -7.50 9.66 -3.59
CA GLU A 110 -8.72 10.13 -4.24
C GLU A 110 -9.12 11.49 -3.66
N ALA A 111 -8.74 12.54 -4.37
CA ALA A 111 -9.27 13.88 -4.16
C ALA A 111 -10.66 13.93 -4.82
N GLY A 112 -11.71 13.80 -4.01
CA GLY A 112 -13.08 14.10 -4.44
C GLY A 112 -13.29 15.58 -4.69
#